data_AF-A0A4P5X761-F1
#
_entry.id   AF-A0A4P5X761-F1
#
_cell.length_a   1.000
_cell.length_b   1.000
_cell.length_c   1.000
_cell.angle_alpha   90.00
_cell.angle_beta   90.00
_cell.angle_gamma   90.00
#
_symmetry.space_group_name_H-M   'P 1'
#
loop_
_entity.id
_entity.type
_entity.pdbx_description
1 polymer ?
#
loop_
_entity_poly.entity_id
_entity_poly.type
_entity_poly.pdbx_seq_one_letter_code
_entity_poly.pdbx_strand_id
1 'polypeptide(L)'
;MTVRQPEDRCGSAIDRATLYPFVFHPNTGEVRSDGADGIACWFIDTDYNEESFFVRHAYFLGANDPYGALKTTLKAEINAEAWESLNSDTSRPFPKPKSGRIAVKVINHLGDELMKVFRV
;
A
#
# COMPACT_ATOMS: atom_id res chain seq x y z
N MET A 1 10.15 -5.18 3.81
CA MET A 1 8.76 -4.71 3.87
C MET A 1 7.98 -5.50 4.91
N THR A 2 7.63 -4.86 6.02
CA THR A 2 6.78 -5.44 7.07
C THR A 2 5.45 -4.72 7.03
N VAL A 3 4.34 -5.45 7.15
CA VAL A 3 3.02 -4.86 7.42
C VAL A 3 2.70 -5.22 8.86
N ARG A 4 2.49 -4.22 9.72
CA ARG A 4 2.03 -4.47 11.10
C ARG A 4 0.50 -4.36 11.11
N GLN A 5 -0.15 -5.34 11.74
CA GLN A 5 -1.55 -5.21 12.14
C GLN A 5 -1.65 -4.20 13.29
N PRO A 6 -2.71 -3.38 13.37
CA PRO A 6 -3.02 -2.63 14.58
C PRO A 6 -3.34 -3.63 15.69
N GLU A 7 -2.86 -3.34 16.87
CA GLU A 7 -3.12 -4.11 18.08
C GLU A 7 -4.63 -4.11 18.37
N ASP A 8 -5.23 -5.30 18.54
CA ASP A 8 -6.64 -5.52 18.87
C ASP A 8 -7.08 -4.67 20.08
N ARG A 9 -7.54 -3.44 19.84
CA ARG A 9 -8.29 -2.67 20.85
C ARG A 9 -9.76 -2.95 20.65
N CYS A 10 -10.24 -3.91 21.43
CA CYS A 10 -11.63 -4.14 21.85
C CYS A 10 -12.71 -3.38 21.05
N GLY A 11 -13.43 -4.10 20.18
CA GLY A 11 -14.83 -3.80 19.88
C GLY A 11 -15.23 -3.46 18.44
N SER A 12 -14.30 -3.22 17.50
CA SER A 12 -14.65 -3.10 16.07
C SER A 12 -13.59 -3.78 15.20
N ALA A 13 -14.03 -4.73 14.38
CA ALA A 13 -13.18 -5.57 13.52
C ALA A 13 -12.66 -4.81 12.28
N ILE A 14 -11.98 -3.70 12.51
CA ILE A 14 -11.39 -2.86 11.46
C ILE A 14 -9.87 -3.02 11.45
N ASP A 15 -9.37 -3.64 10.38
CA ASP A 15 -7.94 -3.81 10.13
C ASP A 15 -7.36 -2.58 9.41
N ARG A 16 -6.06 -2.35 9.60
CA ARG A 16 -5.25 -1.41 8.79
C ARG A 16 -3.94 -2.08 8.40
N ALA A 17 -3.39 -1.68 7.27
CA ALA A 17 -2.05 -2.05 6.86
C ALA A 17 -1.17 -0.80 6.85
N THR A 18 0.00 -0.86 7.47
CA THR A 18 1.03 0.18 7.33
C THR A 18 2.23 -0.39 6.60
N LEU A 19 2.66 0.31 5.56
CA LEU A 19 3.82 -0.03 4.78
C LEU A 19 5.08 0.50 5.46
N TYR A 20 5.98 -0.39 5.86
CA TYR A 20 7.33 -0.01 6.29
C TYR A 20 8.29 -0.21 5.12
N PRO A 21 8.67 0.86 4.38
CA PRO A 21 9.64 0.76 3.31
C PRO A 21 11.00 0.41 3.89
N PHE A 22 11.57 -0.68 3.39
CA PHE A 22 12.94 -1.08 3.66
C PHE A 22 13.59 -1.34 2.30
N VAL A 23 14.61 -0.56 1.98
CA VAL A 23 15.42 -0.72 0.77
C VAL A 23 16.59 -1.64 1.11
N PHE A 24 16.75 -2.70 0.33
CA PHE A 24 17.92 -3.57 0.41
C PHE A 24 18.96 -3.11 -0.61
N HIS A 25 20.17 -2.79 -0.15
CA HIS A 25 21.28 -2.43 -1.01
C HIS A 25 22.13 -3.69 -1.33
N PRO A 26 22.02 -4.29 -2.53
CA PRO A 26 22.68 -5.57 -2.83
C PRO A 26 24.21 -5.49 -2.80
N ASN A 27 24.78 -4.32 -3.07
CA ASN A 27 26.24 -4.12 -3.06
C ASN A 27 26.84 -4.06 -1.64
N THR A 28 26.05 -3.68 -0.64
CA THR A 28 26.51 -3.54 0.76
C THR A 28 25.88 -4.56 1.71
N GLY A 29 24.80 -5.24 1.30
CA GLY A 29 24.02 -6.13 2.14
C GLY A 29 23.19 -5.41 3.22
N GLU A 30 23.18 -4.06 3.22
CA GLU A 30 22.47 -3.29 4.22
C GLU A 30 20.97 -3.19 3.88
N VAL A 31 20.15 -3.35 4.92
CA VAL A 31 18.72 -3.02 4.88
C VAL A 31 18.55 -1.68 5.58
N ARG A 32 18.19 -0.64 4.82
CA ARG A 32 17.90 0.69 5.36
C ARG A 32 16.43 0.99 5.22
N SER A 33 15.85 1.70 6.20
CA SER A 33 14.58 2.39 5.99
C SER A 33 14.85 3.66 5.21
N ASP A 34 15.27 3.54 3.94
CA ASP A 34 15.10 4.66 3.04
C ASP A 34 13.58 4.88 2.89
N GLY A 35 13.15 6.14 2.90
CA GLY A 35 11.75 6.52 2.91
C GLY A 35 10.96 5.96 1.72
N ALA A 36 9.69 6.36 1.61
CA ALA A 36 8.81 5.84 0.58
C ALA A 36 9.18 6.27 -0.87
N ASP A 37 10.25 7.03 -1.05
CA ASP A 37 10.70 7.61 -2.33
C ASP A 37 10.91 6.58 -3.45
N GLY A 38 11.28 5.33 -3.10
CA GLY A 38 11.45 4.23 -4.06
C GLY A 38 10.14 3.56 -4.52
N ILE A 39 9.00 3.96 -3.98
CA ILE A 39 7.70 3.32 -4.20
C ILE A 39 6.84 4.23 -5.06
N ALA A 40 6.48 3.78 -6.26
CA ALA A 40 5.54 4.52 -7.09
C ALA A 40 4.13 4.43 -6.51
N CYS A 41 3.70 3.20 -6.19
CA CYS A 41 2.41 2.93 -5.60
C CYS A 41 2.38 1.61 -4.83
N TRP A 42 1.36 1.46 -3.99
CA TRP A 42 1.04 0.20 -3.36
C TRP A 42 -0.47 -0.03 -3.28
N PHE A 43 -0.85 -1.29 -3.38
CA PHE A 43 -2.23 -1.75 -3.49
C PHE A 43 -2.53 -2.81 -2.44
N ILE A 44 -3.78 -2.85 -1.99
CA ILE A 44 -4.27 -3.86 -1.06
C ILE A 44 -5.48 -4.55 -1.66
N ASP A 45 -5.40 -5.88 -1.69
CA ASP A 45 -6.54 -6.77 -1.75
C ASP A 45 -6.92 -7.13 -0.31
N THR A 46 -8.01 -6.55 0.19
CA THR A 46 -8.45 -6.70 1.58
C THR A 46 -9.24 -7.98 1.85
N ASP A 47 -9.41 -8.88 0.86
CA ASP A 47 -10.12 -10.16 1.00
C ASP A 47 -9.62 -11.14 -0.07
N TYR A 48 -8.32 -11.45 0.01
CA TYR A 48 -7.61 -12.15 -1.06
C TYR A 48 -7.97 -13.63 -1.08
N ASN A 49 -8.46 -14.09 -2.24
CA ASN A 49 -8.97 -15.45 -2.41
C ASN A 49 -7.92 -16.46 -2.91
N GLU A 50 -6.65 -16.05 -3.05
CA GLU A 50 -5.54 -16.84 -3.62
C GLU A 50 -5.56 -17.05 -5.13
N GLU A 51 -6.58 -16.60 -5.85
CA GLU A 51 -6.70 -16.79 -7.30
C GLU A 51 -6.37 -15.52 -8.08
N SER A 52 -6.85 -14.37 -7.61
CA SER A 52 -6.74 -13.11 -8.33
C SER A 52 -6.59 -11.95 -7.38
N PHE A 53 -5.74 -10.98 -7.76
CA PHE A 53 -5.51 -9.78 -6.99
C PHE A 53 -6.49 -8.70 -7.44
N PHE A 54 -7.38 -8.29 -6.56
CA PHE A 54 -8.30 -7.18 -6.80
C PHE A 54 -7.85 -5.96 -6.01
N VAL A 55 -7.52 -4.88 -6.73
CA VAL A 55 -7.18 -3.58 -6.12
C VAL A 55 -8.44 -3.04 -5.44
N ARG A 56 -8.48 -3.14 -4.10
CA ARG A 56 -9.55 -2.53 -3.29
C ARG A 56 -9.10 -1.21 -2.71
N HIS A 57 -7.86 -1.13 -2.23
CA HIS A 57 -7.22 0.12 -1.85
C HIS A 57 -6.00 0.40 -2.72
N ALA A 58 -5.76 1.69 -2.98
CA ALA A 58 -4.62 2.17 -3.75
C ALA A 58 -4.00 3.39 -3.10
N TYR A 59 -2.68 3.45 -3.11
CA TYR A 59 -1.91 4.51 -2.50
C TYR A 59 -0.69 4.85 -3.34
N PHE A 60 -0.31 6.13 -3.35
CA PHE A 60 0.73 6.67 -4.21
C PHE A 60 1.69 7.50 -3.36
N LEU A 61 2.89 6.96 -3.14
CA LEU A 61 3.92 7.57 -2.28
C LEU A 61 5.11 8.12 -3.08
N GLY A 62 5.04 8.01 -4.41
CA GLY A 62 6.18 8.26 -5.28
C GLY A 62 6.66 9.70 -5.32
N ALA A 63 7.96 9.85 -5.57
CA ALA A 63 8.54 11.10 -6.05
C ALA A 63 7.99 11.48 -7.45
N ASN A 64 8.08 12.77 -7.82
CA ASN A 64 7.63 13.35 -9.10
C ASN A 64 6.11 13.60 -9.26
N ASP A 65 5.47 14.21 -8.26
CA ASP A 65 4.09 14.71 -8.36
C ASP A 65 3.06 13.65 -8.84
N PRO A 66 2.85 12.58 -8.06
CA PRO A 66 1.86 11.56 -8.40
C PRO A 66 0.43 12.12 -8.46
N TYR A 67 0.19 13.29 -7.84
CA TYR A 67 -1.07 14.03 -7.95
C TYR A 67 -1.30 14.52 -9.38
N GLY A 68 -0.29 15.16 -10.00
CA GLY A 68 -0.32 15.60 -11.39
C GLY A 68 -0.51 14.45 -12.37
N ALA A 69 0.16 13.31 -12.13
CA ALA A 69 -0.01 12.10 -12.94
C ALA A 69 -1.45 11.56 -12.86
N LEU A 70 -1.99 11.41 -11.65
CA LEU A 70 -3.36 10.90 -11.46
C LEU A 70 -4.41 11.87 -12.02
N LYS A 71 -4.23 13.18 -11.84
CA LYS A 71 -5.11 14.24 -12.40
C LYS A 71 -5.16 14.14 -13.92
N THR A 72 -3.99 13.97 -14.55
CA THR A 72 -3.88 13.77 -16.00
C THR A 72 -4.62 12.51 -16.46
N THR A 73 -4.42 11.39 -15.77
CA THR A 73 -5.05 10.11 -16.12
C THR A 73 -6.57 10.15 -15.97
N LEU A 74 -7.08 10.71 -14.87
CA LEU A 74 -8.52 10.78 -14.58
C LEU A 74 -9.24 11.91 -15.33
N LYS A 75 -8.49 12.88 -15.88
CA LYS A 75 -9.02 14.09 -16.54
C LYS A 75 -10.06 14.83 -15.69
N ALA A 76 -9.91 14.81 -14.37
CA ALA A 76 -10.83 15.39 -13.42
C ALA A 76 -10.06 16.21 -12.37
N GLU A 77 -10.72 17.20 -11.77
CA GLU A 77 -10.19 17.83 -10.57
C GLU A 77 -10.25 16.82 -9.41
N ILE A 78 -9.10 16.52 -8.84
CA ILE A 78 -9.00 15.61 -7.70
C ILE A 78 -9.26 16.44 -6.44
N ASN A 79 -10.22 16.00 -5.64
CA ASN A 79 -10.48 16.57 -4.32
C ASN A 79 -9.22 16.41 -3.44
N ALA A 80 -8.75 17.49 -2.81
CA ALA A 80 -7.53 17.49 -2.00
C ALA A 80 -7.59 16.51 -0.81
N GLU A 81 -8.73 16.38 -0.14
CA GLU A 81 -8.94 15.42 0.96
C GLU A 81 -8.91 13.98 0.43
N ALA A 82 -9.52 13.75 -0.74
CA ALA A 82 -9.44 12.45 -1.40
C ALA A 82 -7.98 12.11 -1.76
N TRP A 83 -7.18 13.10 -2.17
CA TRP A 83 -5.76 12.93 -2.46
C TRP A 83 -4.93 12.61 -1.21
N GLU A 84 -5.11 13.34 -0.11
CA GLU A 84 -4.40 13.04 1.15
C GLU A 84 -4.66 11.60 1.61
N SER A 85 -5.87 11.09 1.40
CA SER A 85 -6.22 9.69 1.71
C SER A 85 -5.60 8.64 0.78
N LEU A 86 -5.04 9.05 -0.36
CA LEU A 86 -4.32 8.21 -1.33
C LEU A 86 -2.80 8.37 -1.21
N ASN A 87 -2.31 9.52 -0.78
CA ASN A 87 -0.90 9.77 -0.50
C ASN A 87 -0.54 9.38 0.94
N SER A 88 -0.65 8.09 1.26
CA SER A 88 -0.41 7.57 2.61
C SER A 88 0.30 6.23 2.59
N ASP A 89 1.17 6.04 3.58
CA ASP A 89 1.84 4.77 3.90
C ASP A 89 0.97 3.87 4.79
N THR A 90 -0.17 4.40 5.24
CA THR A 90 -1.10 3.73 6.13
C THR A 90 -2.45 3.65 5.48
N SER A 91 -2.99 2.45 5.43
CA SER A 91 -4.26 2.22 4.80
C SER A 91 -5.40 2.92 5.55
N ARG A 92 -6.47 3.18 4.80
CA ARG A 92 -7.79 3.38 5.39
C ARG A 92 -8.20 2.09 6.12
N PRO A 93 -9.00 2.19 7.19
CA PRO A 93 -9.54 1.00 7.85
C PRO A 93 -10.39 0.18 6.87
N PHE A 94 -10.34 -1.14 7.00
CA PHE A 94 -11.16 -2.08 6.24
C PHE A 94 -11.70 -3.18 7.16
N PRO A 95 -12.86 -3.77 6.87
CA PRO A 95 -13.39 -4.87 7.66
C PRO A 95 -12.49 -6.09 7.56
N LYS A 96 -12.46 -6.90 8.62
CA LYS A 96 -11.74 -8.18 8.62
C LYS A 96 -12.13 -9.05 7.40
N PRO A 97 -11.16 -9.56 6.62
CA PRO A 97 -11.44 -10.41 5.44
C PRO A 97 -12.20 -11.67 5.80
N LYS A 98 -13.11 -12.09 4.92
CA LYS A 98 -13.79 -13.39 5.02
C LYS A 98 -12.85 -14.53 4.68
N SER A 99 -11.90 -14.30 3.78
CA SER A 99 -10.86 -15.26 3.42
C SER A 99 -9.82 -15.47 4.53
N GLY A 100 -9.81 -14.61 5.57
CA GLY A 100 -8.76 -14.55 6.59
C GLY A 100 -7.40 -14.14 6.02
N ARG A 101 -7.39 -13.48 4.86
CA ARG A 101 -6.16 -13.05 4.17
C ARG A 101 -6.31 -11.69 3.52
N ILE A 102 -5.19 -10.98 3.50
CA ILE A 102 -4.98 -9.83 2.64
C ILE A 102 -3.76 -10.07 1.75
N ALA A 103 -3.73 -9.46 0.57
CA ALA A 103 -2.52 -9.37 -0.24
C ALA A 103 -2.14 -7.90 -0.40
N VAL A 104 -0.86 -7.61 -0.25
CA VAL A 104 -0.27 -6.29 -0.48
C VAL A 104 0.66 -6.40 -1.67
N LYS A 105 0.46 -5.54 -2.67
CA LYS A 105 1.31 -5.42 -3.85
C LYS A 105 1.96 -4.04 -3.84
N VAL A 106 3.28 -3.99 -4.05
CA VAL A 106 4.06 -2.75 -4.15
C VAL A 106 4.73 -2.70 -5.50
N ILE A 107 4.73 -1.52 -6.12
CA ILE A 107 5.31 -1.29 -7.43
C ILE A 107 6.30 -0.13 -7.31
N ASN A 108 7.52 -0.33 -7.81
CA ASN A 108 8.52 0.74 -7.90
C ASN A 108 8.34 1.58 -9.18
N HIS A 109 9.16 2.60 -9.38
CA HIS A 109 9.09 3.46 -10.57
C HIS A 109 9.51 2.78 -11.87
N LEU A 110 10.18 1.63 -11.81
CA LEU A 110 10.59 0.84 -12.96
C LEU A 110 9.51 -0.15 -13.40
N GLY A 111 8.43 -0.28 -12.61
CA GLY A 111 7.37 -1.27 -12.84
C GLY A 111 7.65 -2.64 -12.23
N ASP A 112 8.70 -2.80 -11.42
CA ASP A 112 8.93 -4.03 -10.69
C ASP A 112 7.87 -4.19 -9.61
N GLU A 113 7.26 -5.37 -9.56
CA GLU A 113 6.23 -5.70 -8.59
C GLU A 113 6.74 -6.64 -7.51
N LEU A 114 6.39 -6.35 -6.26
CA LEU A 114 6.52 -7.26 -5.13
C LEU A 114 5.16 -7.46 -4.48
N MET A 115 4.73 -8.72 -4.34
CA MET A 115 3.49 -9.06 -3.66
C MET A 115 3.75 -9.93 -2.43
N LYS A 116 3.02 -9.67 -1.35
CA LYS A 116 3.04 -10.49 -0.14
C LYS A 116 1.63 -10.71 0.41
N VAL A 117 1.34 -11.96 0.76
CA VAL A 117 0.08 -12.37 1.38
C VAL A 117 0.26 -12.46 2.89
N PHE A 118 -0.73 -12.00 3.64
CA PHE A 118 -0.78 -12.05 5.10
C PHE A 118 -2.05 -12.76 5.54
N ARG A 119 -1.96 -13.58 6.60
CA ARG A 119 -3.12 -14.13 7.30
C ARG A 119 -3.51 -13.20 8.44
N VAL A 120 -4.82 -13.03 8.65
CA VAL A 120 -5.46 -12.06 9.58
C VAL A 120 -6.59 -12.74 10.34
#